data_AF-B8C5Z3-F1
#
_entry.id   AF-B8C5Z3-F1
#
_cell.length_a   1.000
_cell.length_b   1.000
_cell.length_c   1.000
_cell.angle_alpha   90.00
_cell.angle_beta   90.00
_cell.angle_gamma   90.00
#
_symmetry.space_group_name_H-M   'P 1'
#
loop_
_entity.id
_entity.type
_entity.pdbx_description
1 polymer ?
#
loop_
_entity_poly.entity_id
_entity_poly.type
_entity_poly.pdbx_seq_one_letter_code
_entity_poly.pdbx_strand_id
1 'polypeptide(L)'
;MASASASTTTNTGNAKAQATPSLQFSNLLGSTLETIIHQLLYSRSIYPPDSFVIHRHLGVRCHASRVPQVGDYISDFLSVAVPSIISGVGECLSLIILEEETVAGRRRGAGERTGVTKTLERFVFQFHMDDLIPKTEQKPTAAVVAMQHNPECDIMDIEDEHWQKKEEAMKLDTQLAGEARAQLERSMRECLLRVLALRGRRKREGEKAENLNFKLCLQVVSDRKQIGEGKRNTDGTISTESCSELTEAMRQGDWFQSEESSCLFTAASDKSTGNMMQQTQSANRKGLLRPIKDVILPSCGMRMMMGMEVNPFEDETYQFGQPMVKKRSAETLPCRLRTE
;
A
#
# COMPACT_ATOMS: atom_id res chain seq x y z
N MET A 1 57.44 22.51 -12.10
CA MET A 1 56.81 22.94 -10.82
C MET A 1 55.73 21.93 -10.49
N ALA A 2 56.06 20.97 -9.62
CA ALA A 2 55.14 19.93 -9.18
C ALA A 2 54.62 20.33 -7.80
N SER A 3 53.32 20.58 -7.69
CA SER A 3 52.66 20.87 -6.42
C SER A 3 52.03 19.58 -5.90
N ALA A 4 52.54 19.13 -4.76
CA ALA A 4 51.99 18.04 -3.97
C ALA A 4 50.78 18.55 -3.17
N SER A 5 49.65 17.87 -3.29
CA SER A 5 48.44 18.14 -2.50
C SER A 5 48.35 17.10 -1.38
N ALA A 6 48.40 17.56 -0.14
CA ALA A 6 48.31 16.74 1.06
C ALA A 6 46.90 16.13 1.21
N SER A 7 46.87 14.82 1.47
CA SER A 7 45.67 14.05 1.79
C SER A 7 45.37 14.14 3.29
N THR A 8 44.33 14.90 3.64
CA THR A 8 43.77 14.93 4.99
C THR A 8 42.87 13.72 5.20
N THR A 9 43.31 12.78 6.04
CA THR A 9 42.53 11.61 6.47
C THR A 9 41.57 12.03 7.59
N THR A 10 40.30 12.24 7.28
CA THR A 10 39.25 12.42 8.28
C THR A 10 38.74 11.07 8.76
N ASN A 11 38.99 10.76 10.03
CA ASN A 11 38.49 9.61 10.76
C ASN A 11 36.97 9.75 10.97
N THR A 12 36.15 9.09 10.15
CA THR A 12 34.71 8.96 10.36
C THR A 12 34.45 7.84 11.38
N GLY A 13 34.20 8.25 12.62
CA GLY A 13 33.69 7.38 13.67
C GLY A 13 32.37 6.75 13.25
N ASN A 14 32.38 5.42 13.13
CA ASN A 14 31.28 4.59 12.68
C ASN A 14 30.26 4.39 13.83
N ALA A 15 29.60 5.45 14.25
CA ALA A 15 28.45 5.36 15.14
C ALA A 15 27.27 4.81 14.33
N LYS A 16 27.07 3.49 14.39
CA LYS A 16 25.89 2.82 13.86
C LYS A 16 24.67 3.34 14.63
N ALA A 17 24.07 4.42 14.16
CA ALA A 17 22.83 4.95 14.72
C ALA A 17 21.79 3.82 14.68
N GLN A 18 21.44 3.28 15.86
CA GLN A 18 20.40 2.28 15.97
C GLN A 18 19.07 2.96 15.65
N ALA A 19 18.56 2.72 14.44
CA ALA A 19 17.24 3.18 14.04
C ALA A 19 16.20 2.68 15.05
N THR A 20 15.31 3.58 15.49
CA THR A 20 14.20 3.24 16.39
C THR A 20 13.33 2.13 15.76
N PRO A 21 12.69 1.27 16.58
CA PRO A 21 11.84 0.20 16.07
C PRO A 21 10.75 0.67 15.09
N SER A 22 10.17 1.85 15.34
CA SER A 22 9.17 2.47 14.46
C SER A 22 9.74 2.85 13.08
N LEU A 23 10.96 3.37 13.02
CA LEU A 23 11.62 3.71 11.76
C LEU A 23 11.94 2.45 10.95
N GLN A 24 12.40 1.39 11.61
CA GLN A 24 12.66 0.11 10.94
C GLN A 24 11.38 -0.50 10.36
N PHE A 25 10.28 -0.42 11.10
CA PHE A 25 8.96 -0.84 10.65
C PHE A 25 8.52 -0.05 9.41
N SER A 26 8.60 1.29 9.47
CA SER A 26 8.25 2.18 8.37
C SER A 26 9.04 1.87 7.11
N ASN A 27 10.36 1.71 7.23
CA ASN A 27 11.23 1.39 6.11
C ASN A 27 10.90 0.03 5.49
N LEU A 28 10.63 -1.00 6.31
CA LEU A 28 10.28 -2.33 5.82
C LEU A 28 8.91 -2.33 5.12
N LEU A 29 7.91 -1.65 5.69
CA LEU A 29 6.59 -1.53 5.10
C LEU A 29 6.66 -0.76 3.77
N GLY A 30 7.28 0.43 3.77
CA GLY A 30 7.41 1.28 2.59
C GLY A 30 8.14 0.60 1.44
N SER A 31 9.34 0.06 1.69
CA SER A 31 10.12 -0.64 0.65
C SER A 31 9.42 -1.88 0.09
N THR A 32 8.62 -2.58 0.90
CA THR A 32 7.82 -3.72 0.43
C THR A 32 6.65 -3.25 -0.42
N LEU A 33 5.91 -2.22 0.01
CA LEU A 33 4.80 -1.66 -0.77
C LEU A 33 5.30 -1.13 -2.13
N GLU A 34 6.43 -0.43 -2.15
CA GLU A 34 7.10 0.04 -3.37
C GLU A 34 7.40 -1.12 -4.32
N THR A 35 8.03 -2.17 -3.80
CA THR A 35 8.34 -3.38 -4.58
C THR A 35 7.07 -4.05 -5.12
N ILE A 36 6.02 -4.13 -4.30
CA ILE A 36 4.73 -4.69 -4.72
C ILE A 36 4.12 -3.85 -5.85
N ILE A 37 4.14 -2.52 -5.74
CA ILE A 37 3.61 -1.62 -6.78
C ILE A 37 4.38 -1.84 -8.09
N HIS A 38 5.72 -1.79 -8.08
CA HIS A 38 6.50 -2.07 -9.29
C HIS A 38 6.20 -3.44 -9.90
N GLN A 39 6.07 -4.47 -9.06
CA GLN A 39 5.75 -5.82 -9.52
C GLN A 39 4.34 -5.90 -10.12
N LEU A 40 3.38 -5.15 -9.59
CA LEU A 40 2.03 -5.04 -10.17
C LEU A 40 2.10 -4.33 -11.52
N LEU A 41 2.80 -3.20 -11.65
CA LEU A 41 2.98 -2.48 -12.92
C LEU A 41 3.58 -3.39 -14.01
N TYR A 42 4.59 -4.19 -13.65
CA TYR A 42 5.20 -5.18 -14.55
C TYR A 42 4.21 -6.28 -14.95
N SER A 43 3.56 -6.93 -13.96
CA SER A 43 2.66 -8.07 -14.20
C SER A 43 1.42 -7.71 -15.02
N ARG A 44 1.01 -6.43 -14.99
CA ARG A 44 -0.13 -5.89 -15.74
C ARG A 44 0.28 -5.24 -17.05
N SER A 45 1.57 -5.28 -17.40
CA SER A 45 2.11 -4.74 -18.65
C SER A 45 1.74 -3.27 -18.88
N ILE A 46 1.71 -2.46 -17.81
CA ILE A 46 1.46 -1.01 -17.91
C ILE A 46 2.65 -0.34 -18.61
N TYR A 47 3.85 -0.83 -18.35
CA TYR A 47 5.06 -0.44 -19.07
C TYR A 47 5.67 -1.65 -19.81
N PRO A 48 6.44 -1.41 -20.89
CA PRO A 48 7.16 -2.47 -21.58
C PRO A 48 8.11 -3.24 -20.63
N PRO A 49 8.27 -4.58 -20.79
CA PRO A 49 9.16 -5.37 -19.93
C PRO A 49 10.60 -4.85 -19.85
N ASP A 50 11.12 -4.27 -20.95
CA ASP A 50 12.47 -3.71 -21.02
C ASP A 50 12.69 -2.48 -20.12
N SER A 51 11.58 -1.87 -19.69
CA SER A 51 11.57 -0.76 -18.72
C SER A 51 11.78 -1.24 -17.28
N PHE A 52 11.91 -2.54 -17.04
CA PHE A 52 12.11 -3.10 -15.71
C PHE A 52 13.46 -3.80 -15.57
N VAL A 53 13.99 -3.81 -14.35
CA VAL A 53 15.14 -4.60 -13.94
C VAL A 53 14.74 -5.64 -12.91
N ILE A 54 15.38 -6.80 -12.95
CA ILE A 54 15.21 -7.83 -11.92
C ILE A 54 15.95 -7.37 -10.67
N HIS A 55 15.20 -7.27 -9.56
CA HIS A 55 15.68 -6.92 -8.23
C HIS A 55 15.38 -8.05 -7.24
N ARG A 56 16.04 -8.07 -6.07
CA ARG A 56 15.73 -9.01 -4.97
C ARG A 56 15.29 -8.23 -3.75
N HIS A 57 14.04 -8.46 -3.31
CA HIS A 57 13.49 -7.90 -2.07
C HIS A 57 13.05 -9.03 -1.16
N LEU A 58 13.47 -9.03 0.11
CA LEU A 58 13.18 -10.10 1.09
C LEU A 58 13.52 -11.51 0.54
N GLY A 59 14.61 -11.62 -0.22
CA GLY A 59 15.06 -12.86 -0.86
C GLY A 59 14.21 -13.32 -2.05
N VAL A 60 13.23 -12.53 -2.49
CA VAL A 60 12.32 -12.84 -3.61
C VAL A 60 12.72 -12.04 -4.85
N ARG A 61 12.80 -12.69 -6.01
CA ARG A 61 13.06 -12.02 -7.29
C ARG A 61 11.80 -11.27 -7.74
N CYS A 62 11.93 -9.97 -7.95
CA CYS A 62 10.87 -9.05 -8.36
C CYS A 62 11.37 -8.13 -9.47
N HIS A 63 10.46 -7.34 -10.04
CA HIS A 63 10.77 -6.36 -11.09
C HIS A 63 10.63 -4.96 -10.52
N ALA A 64 11.62 -4.10 -10.77
CA ALA A 64 11.62 -2.68 -10.41
C ALA A 64 11.68 -1.83 -11.69
N SER A 65 10.92 -0.72 -11.74
CA SER A 65 10.92 0.16 -12.91
C SER A 65 12.28 0.88 -13.03
N ARG A 66 12.76 1.05 -14.25
CA ARG A 66 13.91 1.90 -14.59
C ARG A 66 13.52 3.31 -14.98
N VAL A 67 12.22 3.57 -15.16
CA VAL A 67 11.70 4.89 -15.54
C VAL A 67 11.75 5.79 -14.31
N PRO A 68 12.63 6.82 -14.27
CA PRO A 68 12.83 7.62 -13.06
C PRO A 68 11.54 8.24 -12.56
N GLN A 69 10.73 8.80 -13.48
CA GLN A 69 9.46 9.44 -13.13
C GLN A 69 8.48 8.48 -12.43
N VAL A 70 8.52 7.19 -12.74
CA VAL A 70 7.68 6.18 -12.09
C VAL A 70 8.21 5.87 -10.70
N GLY A 71 9.53 5.75 -10.55
CA GLY A 71 10.17 5.54 -9.25
C GLY A 71 9.93 6.70 -8.31
N ASP A 72 10.20 7.93 -8.77
CA ASP A 72 10.01 9.17 -8.02
C ASP A 72 8.54 9.31 -7.59
N TYR A 73 7.58 9.14 -8.50
CA TYR A 73 6.15 9.20 -8.17
C TYR A 73 5.72 8.21 -7.09
N ILE A 74 6.21 6.96 -7.16
CA ILE A 74 5.87 5.94 -6.15
C ILE A 74 6.54 6.26 -4.82
N SER A 75 7.81 6.67 -4.84
CA SER A 75 8.59 7.00 -3.65
C SER A 75 7.99 8.20 -2.91
N ASP A 76 7.70 9.28 -3.65
CA ASP A 76 7.09 10.51 -3.13
C ASP A 76 5.71 10.21 -2.53
N PHE A 77 4.89 9.40 -3.21
CA PHE A 77 3.60 8.97 -2.68
C PHE A 77 3.75 8.18 -1.36
N LEU A 78 4.67 7.21 -1.30
CA LEU A 78 4.86 6.37 -0.12
C LEU A 78 5.50 7.14 1.04
N SER A 79 6.29 8.18 0.77
CA SER A 79 6.90 9.04 1.80
C SER A 79 5.85 9.73 2.69
N VAL A 80 4.65 9.96 2.17
CA VAL A 80 3.50 10.55 2.89
C VAL A 80 2.53 9.46 3.34
N ALA A 81 2.24 8.47 2.49
CA ALA A 81 1.26 7.43 2.78
C ALA A 81 1.67 6.54 3.94
N VAL A 82 2.94 6.14 4.03
CA VAL A 82 3.41 5.21 5.07
C VAL A 82 3.33 5.82 6.47
N PRO A 83 3.84 7.05 6.73
CA PRO A 83 3.62 7.73 8.01
C PRO A 83 2.14 7.90 8.35
N SER A 84 1.30 8.24 7.36
CA SER A 84 -0.14 8.37 7.55
C SER A 84 -0.80 7.05 7.97
N ILE A 85 -0.40 5.92 7.39
CA ILE A 85 -0.88 4.59 7.79
C ILE A 85 -0.40 4.24 9.20
N ILE A 86 0.88 4.49 9.52
CA ILE A 86 1.47 4.16 10.82
C ILE A 86 0.83 4.96 11.95
N SER A 87 0.50 6.22 11.71
CA SER A 87 -0.23 7.09 12.65
C SER A 87 -1.73 6.76 12.75
N GLY A 88 -2.22 5.78 12.00
CA GLY A 88 -3.63 5.38 12.01
C GLY A 88 -4.57 6.34 11.27
N VAL A 89 -4.02 7.38 10.63
CA VAL A 89 -4.79 8.36 9.83
C VAL A 89 -5.20 7.75 8.50
N GLY A 90 -4.29 7.03 7.84
CA GLY A 90 -4.53 6.34 6.57
C GLY A 90 -5.10 4.94 6.79
N GLU A 91 -6.28 4.66 6.22
CA GLU A 91 -6.93 3.34 6.32
C GLU A 91 -6.72 2.46 5.10
N CYS A 92 -6.49 3.04 3.92
CA CYS A 92 -6.43 2.25 2.69
C CYS A 92 -5.54 2.88 1.64
N LEU A 93 -4.59 2.10 1.11
CA LEU A 93 -3.82 2.44 -0.08
C LEU A 93 -4.42 1.69 -1.27
N SER A 94 -4.59 2.37 -2.41
CA SER A 94 -5.09 1.75 -3.64
C SER A 94 -4.17 2.04 -4.82
N LEU A 95 -3.83 1.00 -5.59
CA LEU A 95 -3.27 1.10 -6.93
C LEU A 95 -4.39 0.86 -7.94
N ILE A 96 -4.69 1.86 -8.76
CA ILE A 96 -5.79 1.81 -9.72
C ILE A 96 -5.22 1.83 -11.13
N ILE A 97 -5.59 0.84 -11.93
CA ILE A 97 -5.21 0.73 -13.34
C ILE A 97 -6.34 1.30 -14.19
N LEU A 98 -5.97 2.23 -15.06
CA LEU A 98 -6.86 2.99 -15.91
C LEU A 98 -6.58 2.66 -17.39
N GLU A 99 -7.62 2.67 -18.22
CA GLU A 99 -7.52 2.68 -19.68
C GLU A 99 -8.04 4.02 -20.19
N GLU A 100 -7.23 4.72 -20.97
CA GLU A 100 -7.61 5.93 -21.67
C GLU A 100 -8.35 5.59 -22.96
N GLU A 101 -9.57 6.12 -23.13
CA GLU A 101 -10.36 5.89 -24.33
C GLU A 101 -9.77 6.67 -25.52
N THR A 102 -9.50 5.95 -26.60
CA THR A 102 -9.05 6.54 -27.86
C THR A 102 -10.15 6.41 -28.90
N VAL A 103 -10.60 7.54 -29.45
CA VAL A 103 -11.54 7.51 -30.57
C VAL A 103 -10.76 7.24 -31.84
N ALA A 104 -11.16 6.20 -32.58
CA ALA A 104 -10.56 5.88 -33.87
C ALA A 104 -10.76 7.06 -34.84
N GLY A 105 -9.69 7.84 -35.04
CA GLY A 105 -9.70 8.89 -36.05
C GLY A 105 -9.94 8.30 -37.44
N ARG A 106 -10.71 8.99 -38.29
CA ARG A 106 -10.95 8.56 -39.69
C ARG A 106 -9.67 8.48 -40.54
N ARG A 107 -8.53 8.98 -40.03
CA ARG A 107 -7.21 8.88 -40.68
C ARG A 107 -6.38 7.78 -40.04
N ARG A 108 -5.86 6.87 -40.87
CA ARG A 108 -5.02 5.73 -40.50
C ARG A 108 -3.90 6.15 -39.52
N GLY A 109 -4.00 5.74 -38.25
CA GLY A 109 -2.82 5.50 -37.42
C GLY A 109 -2.89 6.00 -35.98
N ALA A 110 -3.41 7.20 -35.72
CA ALA A 110 -3.42 7.80 -34.38
C ALA A 110 -4.85 8.16 -33.99
N GLY A 111 -5.42 7.40 -33.04
CA GLY A 111 -6.68 7.78 -32.41
C GLY A 111 -6.48 9.03 -31.57
N GLU A 112 -7.47 9.91 -31.57
CA GLU A 112 -7.46 11.09 -30.71
C GLU A 112 -7.85 10.65 -29.29
N ARG A 113 -7.08 11.09 -28.29
CA ARG A 113 -7.33 10.82 -26.88
C ARG A 113 -8.49 11.69 -26.42
N THR A 114 -9.55 11.07 -25.89
CA THR A 114 -10.73 11.82 -25.41
C THR A 114 -10.53 12.42 -24.02
N GLY A 115 -9.49 11.99 -23.30
CA GLY A 115 -9.29 12.27 -21.88
C GLY A 115 -10.23 11.48 -20.96
N VAL A 116 -11.12 10.65 -21.49
CA VAL A 116 -11.99 9.78 -20.69
C VAL A 116 -11.19 8.56 -20.27
N THR A 117 -11.07 8.35 -18.95
CA THR A 117 -10.40 7.19 -18.39
C THR A 117 -11.39 6.21 -17.78
N LYS A 118 -11.14 4.93 -17.98
CA LYS A 118 -11.92 3.84 -17.40
C LYS A 118 -11.10 3.04 -16.40
N THR A 119 -11.68 2.77 -15.23
CA THR A 119 -11.05 1.88 -14.24
C THR A 119 -11.17 0.42 -14.65
N LEU A 120 -10.03 -0.25 -14.82
CA LEU A 120 -9.92 -1.66 -15.20
C LEU A 120 -9.78 -2.58 -13.99
N GLU A 121 -8.78 -2.29 -13.16
CA GLU A 121 -8.42 -3.08 -11.99
C GLU A 121 -8.06 -2.14 -10.84
N ARG A 122 -8.35 -2.56 -9.62
CA ARG A 122 -7.98 -1.84 -8.41
C ARG A 122 -7.40 -2.82 -7.39
N PHE A 123 -6.16 -2.58 -6.97
CA PHE A 123 -5.51 -3.30 -5.88
C PHE A 123 -5.65 -2.49 -4.62
N VAL A 124 -6.27 -3.07 -3.60
CA VAL A 124 -6.60 -2.41 -2.33
C VAL A 124 -5.75 -3.02 -1.23
N PHE A 125 -5.10 -2.16 -0.45
CA PHE A 125 -4.37 -2.50 0.76
C PHE A 125 -5.07 -1.81 1.91
N GLN A 126 -5.92 -2.54 2.62
CA GLN A 126 -6.65 -2.03 3.76
C GLN A 126 -5.84 -2.26 5.03
N PHE A 127 -5.61 -1.20 5.79
CA PHE A 127 -4.86 -1.21 7.04
C PHE A 127 -5.82 -1.00 8.21
N HIS A 128 -5.58 -1.75 9.27
CA HIS A 128 -6.21 -1.57 10.55
C HIS A 128 -5.09 -1.60 11.59
N MET A 129 -4.86 -0.46 12.23
CA MET A 129 -3.92 -0.31 13.32
C MET A 129 -4.72 -0.34 14.61
N ASP A 130 -4.60 -1.41 15.37
CA ASP A 130 -5.07 -1.44 16.75
C ASP A 130 -4.15 -0.52 17.58
N ASP A 131 -4.72 0.21 18.55
CA ASP A 131 -4.00 1.11 19.48
C ASP A 131 -3.10 0.33 20.46
N LEU A 132 -2.18 -0.49 19.95
CA LEU A 132 -1.33 -1.38 20.75
C LEU A 132 -0.08 -0.70 21.31
N ILE A 133 0.16 0.57 20.99
CA ILE A 133 1.07 1.39 21.79
C ILE A 133 0.20 2.08 22.84
N PRO A 134 0.06 1.54 24.07
CA PRO A 134 -0.43 2.35 25.17
C PRO A 134 0.48 3.57 25.23
N LYS A 135 -0.03 4.72 24.78
CA LYS A 135 0.70 5.98 24.79
C LYS A 135 1.23 6.14 26.20
N THR A 136 2.53 6.03 26.37
CA THR A 136 3.18 5.99 27.68
C THR A 136 3.22 7.38 28.32
N GLU A 137 2.22 8.22 28.01
CA GLU A 137 1.90 9.47 28.67
C GLU A 137 1.01 9.26 29.91
N GLN A 138 1.06 8.07 30.53
CA GLN A 138 0.71 7.99 31.95
C GLN A 138 1.78 8.75 32.72
N LYS A 139 1.56 10.07 32.81
CA LYS A 139 2.14 10.95 33.83
C LYS A 139 2.15 10.14 35.13
N PRO A 140 3.33 9.78 35.68
CA PRO A 140 3.40 8.91 36.84
C PRO A 140 2.48 9.49 37.91
N THR A 141 1.39 8.78 38.19
CA THR A 141 0.38 9.22 39.14
C THR A 141 1.13 9.42 40.45
N ALA A 142 1.16 10.65 40.96
CA ALA A 142 1.89 11.08 42.15
C ALA A 142 1.39 10.42 43.46
N ALA A 143 0.81 9.24 43.38
CA ALA A 143 0.24 8.46 44.48
C ALA A 143 1.27 7.56 45.19
N VAL A 144 2.55 7.55 44.78
CA VAL A 144 3.62 6.78 45.45
C VAL A 144 4.47 7.64 46.40
N VAL A 145 4.04 8.86 46.75
CA VAL A 145 4.77 9.73 47.72
C VAL A 145 4.18 9.65 49.13
N ALA A 146 3.44 8.59 49.47
CA ALA A 146 2.95 8.37 50.82
C ALA A 146 3.21 6.93 51.29
N MET A 147 4.44 6.43 51.13
CA MET A 147 4.93 5.34 51.98
C MET A 147 5.92 5.90 52.99
N GLN A 148 5.56 5.67 54.25
CA GLN A 148 6.13 6.21 55.46
C GLN A 148 7.59 5.79 55.62
N HIS A 149 8.39 6.76 56.07
CA HIS A 149 9.74 6.60 56.60
C HIS A 149 9.88 5.35 57.48
N ASN A 150 10.67 4.38 57.01
CA ASN A 150 11.39 3.46 57.88
C ASN A 150 12.89 3.75 57.68
N PRO A 151 13.56 4.45 58.60
CA PRO A 151 14.91 4.96 58.40
C PRO A 151 15.94 3.92 58.87
N GLU A 152 16.09 2.80 58.15
CA GLU A 152 17.23 1.88 58.36
C GLU A 152 17.41 0.86 57.22
N CYS A 153 17.05 1.22 55.98
CA CYS A 153 17.49 0.46 54.80
C CYS A 153 18.66 1.19 54.14
N ASP A 154 19.79 0.50 54.02
CA ASP A 154 20.99 0.92 53.30
C ASP A 154 20.63 1.41 51.89
N ILE A 155 20.87 2.69 51.65
CA ILE A 155 20.45 3.42 50.44
C ILE A 155 21.16 2.89 49.17
N MET A 156 22.25 2.14 49.32
CA MET A 156 23.03 1.62 48.20
C MET A 156 22.37 0.44 47.45
N ASP A 157 21.57 -0.41 48.12
CA ASP A 157 21.05 -1.63 47.48
C ASP A 157 19.81 -1.37 46.60
N ILE A 158 19.13 -0.24 46.78
CA ILE A 158 17.89 0.11 46.06
C ILE A 158 18.17 0.59 44.62
N GLU A 159 19.29 1.30 44.41
CA GLU A 159 19.64 1.83 43.08
C GLU A 159 20.06 0.72 42.10
N ASP A 160 20.78 -0.30 42.61
CA ASP A 160 21.26 -1.43 41.83
C ASP A 160 20.10 -2.33 41.36
N GLU A 161 19.13 -2.62 42.23
CA GLU A 161 17.94 -3.38 41.84
C GLU A 161 17.12 -2.67 40.75
N HIS A 162 16.97 -1.35 40.83
CA HIS A 162 16.22 -0.58 39.85
C HIS A 162 16.94 -0.56 38.49
N TRP A 163 18.27 -0.44 38.49
CA TRP A 163 19.06 -0.50 37.27
C TRP A 163 18.97 -1.88 36.60
N GLN A 164 19.07 -2.96 37.36
CA GLN A 164 18.91 -4.33 36.85
C GLN A 164 17.53 -4.56 36.23
N LYS A 165 16.45 -4.16 36.92
CA LYS A 165 15.07 -4.27 36.39
C LYS A 165 14.89 -3.48 35.10
N LYS A 166 15.48 -2.29 34.99
CA LYS A 166 15.45 -1.47 33.77
C LYS A 166 16.22 -2.13 32.63
N GLU A 167 17.38 -2.72 32.90
CA GLU A 167 18.18 -3.42 31.90
C GLU A 167 17.45 -4.67 31.39
N GLU A 168 16.84 -5.44 32.28
CA GLU A 168 16.01 -6.60 31.92
C GLU A 168 14.79 -6.21 31.07
N ALA A 169 14.09 -5.14 31.45
CA ALA A 169 12.99 -4.60 30.66
C ALA A 169 13.44 -4.18 29.25
N MET A 170 14.59 -3.47 29.15
CA MET A 170 15.14 -3.06 27.86
C MET A 170 15.55 -4.26 26.99
N LYS A 171 16.11 -5.32 27.59
CA LYS A 171 16.43 -6.56 26.89
C LYS A 171 15.16 -7.24 26.35
N LEU A 172 14.11 -7.31 27.17
CA LEU A 172 12.83 -7.88 26.77
C LEU A 172 12.18 -7.08 25.64
N ASP A 173 12.15 -5.75 25.72
CA ASP A 173 11.62 -4.88 24.68
C ASP A 173 12.38 -5.03 23.36
N THR A 174 13.71 -5.13 23.43
CA THR A 174 14.56 -5.35 22.27
C THR A 174 14.25 -6.71 21.62
N GLN A 175 14.04 -7.75 22.41
CA GLN A 175 13.67 -9.07 21.92
C GLN A 175 12.28 -9.04 21.24
N LEU A 176 11.28 -8.45 21.91
CA LEU A 176 9.92 -8.31 21.38
C LEU A 176 9.91 -7.52 20.06
N ALA A 177 10.65 -6.42 19.99
CA ALA A 177 10.80 -5.64 18.76
C ALA A 177 11.46 -6.46 17.63
N GLY A 178 12.46 -7.28 17.95
CA GLY A 178 13.11 -8.18 17.00
C GLY A 178 12.15 -9.25 16.46
N GLU A 179 11.35 -9.86 17.33
CA GLU A 179 10.35 -10.86 16.97
C GLU A 179 9.22 -10.26 16.11
N ALA A 180 8.73 -9.07 16.48
CA ALA A 180 7.73 -8.32 15.72
C ALA A 180 8.23 -7.99 14.30
N ARG A 181 9.48 -7.53 14.19
CA ARG A 181 10.12 -7.25 12.90
C ARG A 181 10.24 -8.50 12.04
N ALA A 182 10.72 -9.61 12.62
CA ALA A 182 10.87 -10.87 11.89
C ALA A 182 9.52 -11.41 11.41
N GLN A 183 8.45 -11.21 12.19
CA GLN A 183 7.09 -11.57 11.82
C GLN A 183 6.56 -10.69 10.67
N LEU A 184 6.77 -9.38 10.74
CA LEU A 184 6.43 -8.45 9.66
C LEU A 184 7.15 -8.85 8.37
N GLU A 185 8.46 -9.08 8.43
CA GLU A 185 9.26 -9.47 7.26
C GLU A 185 8.72 -10.74 6.60
N ARG A 186 8.39 -11.76 7.40
CA ARG A 186 7.78 -13.00 6.91
C ARG A 186 6.43 -12.75 6.23
N SER A 187 5.56 -11.95 6.84
CA SER A 187 4.24 -11.63 6.28
C SER A 187 4.32 -10.79 5.00
N MET A 188 5.22 -9.81 4.98
CA MET A 188 5.48 -8.96 3.81
C MET A 188 6.05 -9.76 2.65
N ARG A 189 6.98 -10.67 2.94
CA ARG A 189 7.50 -11.62 1.96
C ARG A 189 6.40 -12.52 1.38
N GLU A 190 5.50 -13.03 2.24
CA GLU A 190 4.37 -13.84 1.77
C GLU A 190 3.41 -13.02 0.89
N CYS A 191 3.12 -11.78 1.27
CA CYS A 191 2.33 -10.85 0.47
C CYS A 191 2.94 -10.65 -0.93
N LEU A 192 4.24 -10.39 -1.02
CA LEU A 192 4.96 -10.26 -2.28
C LEU A 192 4.90 -11.55 -3.12
N LEU A 193 5.05 -12.72 -2.50
CA LEU A 193 4.92 -14.01 -3.20
C LEU A 193 3.51 -14.22 -3.75
N ARG A 194 2.46 -13.79 -3.03
CA ARG A 194 1.09 -13.82 -3.53
C ARG A 194 0.90 -12.91 -4.74
N VAL A 195 1.49 -11.72 -4.71
CA VAL A 195 1.48 -10.79 -5.85
C VAL A 195 2.16 -11.40 -7.08
N LEU A 196 3.30 -12.06 -6.90
CA LEU A 196 3.99 -12.76 -7.99
C LEU A 196 3.21 -13.95 -8.55
N ALA A 197 2.43 -14.62 -7.70
CA ALA A 197 1.55 -15.72 -8.09
C ALA A 197 0.25 -15.23 -8.75
N LEU A 198 -0.04 -13.92 -8.72
CA LEU A 198 -1.18 -13.37 -9.46
C LEU A 198 -0.97 -13.65 -10.95
N ARG A 199 -1.97 -14.27 -11.55
CA ARG A 199 -1.98 -14.50 -12.99
C ARG A 199 -1.89 -13.15 -13.70
N GLY A 200 -0.99 -13.06 -14.67
CA GLY A 200 -0.91 -11.91 -15.56
C GLY A 200 -2.26 -11.61 -16.20
N ARG A 201 -2.54 -10.32 -16.40
CA ARG A 201 -3.76 -9.86 -17.06
C ARG A 201 -3.80 -10.39 -18.49
N ARG A 202 -4.96 -10.90 -18.91
CA ARG A 202 -5.21 -11.16 -20.34
C ARG A 202 -5.51 -9.83 -21.01
N LYS A 203 -4.66 -9.44 -21.97
CA LYS A 203 -4.92 -8.28 -22.82
C LYS A 203 -6.22 -8.50 -23.59
N ARG A 204 -7.11 -7.51 -23.57
CA ARG A 204 -8.33 -7.53 -24.37
C ARG A 204 -8.00 -7.28 -25.84
N GLU A 205 -8.88 -7.70 -26.73
CA GLU A 205 -8.75 -7.39 -28.15
C GLU A 205 -8.88 -5.87 -28.36
N GLY A 206 -7.90 -5.27 -29.02
CA GLY A 206 -7.85 -3.82 -29.23
C GLY A 206 -7.24 -3.01 -28.07
N GLU A 207 -6.98 -3.63 -26.91
CA GLU A 207 -6.30 -2.98 -25.80
C GLU A 207 -4.84 -2.72 -26.17
N LYS A 208 -4.44 -1.46 -26.13
CA LYS A 208 -3.06 -1.06 -26.37
C LYS A 208 -2.40 -0.67 -25.05
N ALA A 209 -1.17 -1.15 -24.85
CA ALA A 209 -0.39 -0.81 -23.67
C ALA A 209 -0.16 0.71 -23.54
N GLU A 210 -0.10 1.43 -24.66
CA GLU A 210 0.05 2.89 -24.71
C GLU A 210 -1.15 3.67 -24.16
N ASN A 211 -2.30 3.00 -23.99
CA ASN A 211 -3.52 3.56 -23.42
C ASN A 211 -3.69 3.21 -21.94
N LEU A 212 -2.81 2.38 -21.37
CA LEU A 212 -2.87 2.03 -19.95
C LEU A 212 -2.15 3.09 -19.13
N ASN A 213 -2.77 3.47 -18.02
CA ASN A 213 -2.19 4.34 -17.03
C ASN A 213 -2.48 3.80 -15.62
N PHE A 214 -1.84 4.37 -14.60
CA PHE A 214 -2.13 4.04 -13.22
C PHE A 214 -2.18 5.28 -12.34
N LYS A 215 -2.84 5.14 -11.19
CA LYS A 215 -2.81 6.14 -10.13
C LYS A 215 -2.72 5.46 -8.76
N LEU A 216 -2.09 6.16 -7.82
CA LEU A 216 -2.05 5.79 -6.42
C LEU A 216 -3.02 6.68 -5.62
N CYS A 217 -3.72 6.07 -4.67
CA CYS A 217 -4.66 6.79 -3.82
C CYS A 217 -4.51 6.35 -2.37
N LEU A 218 -4.56 7.30 -1.44
CA LEU A 218 -4.67 7.06 -0.02
C LEU A 218 -6.08 7.46 0.43
N GLN A 219 -6.74 6.56 1.13
CA GLN A 219 -8.00 6.83 1.82
C GLN A 219 -7.68 7.07 3.29
N VAL A 220 -8.11 8.23 3.78
CA VAL A 220 -7.95 8.68 5.16
C VAL A 220 -9.21 8.34 5.94
N VAL A 221 -9.05 7.92 7.20
CA VAL A 221 -10.16 7.68 8.12
C VAL A 221 -10.96 8.97 8.26
N SER A 222 -12.17 8.99 7.71
CA SER A 222 -13.09 10.10 7.92
C SER A 222 -13.83 9.88 9.23
N ASP A 223 -13.95 10.91 10.08
CA ASP A 223 -14.66 10.90 11.38
C ASP A 223 -16.18 10.56 11.31
N ARG A 224 -16.66 10.05 10.16
CA ARG A 224 -18.07 9.73 9.86
C ARG A 224 -18.73 8.75 10.84
N LYS A 225 -17.99 8.08 11.72
CA LYS A 225 -18.58 7.17 12.73
C LYS A 225 -19.10 7.86 14.00
N GLN A 226 -18.86 9.16 14.22
CA GLN A 226 -19.38 9.82 15.43
C GLN A 226 -20.83 10.36 15.32
N ILE A 227 -21.50 10.23 14.18
CA ILE A 227 -22.88 10.75 14.01
C ILE A 227 -23.97 9.81 14.61
N GLY A 228 -23.59 8.63 15.12
CA GLY A 228 -24.55 7.57 15.48
C GLY A 228 -25.13 7.57 16.90
N GLU A 229 -24.43 8.07 17.93
CA GLU A 229 -24.91 7.94 19.32
C GLU A 229 -24.66 9.22 20.11
N GLY A 230 -25.74 9.95 20.41
CA GLY A 230 -25.77 11.23 21.09
C GLY A 230 -25.35 11.21 22.57
N LYS A 231 -24.15 10.75 22.88
CA LYS A 231 -23.49 11.01 24.17
C LYS A 231 -22.48 12.14 23.99
N ARG A 232 -22.95 13.37 24.21
CA ARG A 232 -22.09 14.54 24.41
C ARG A 232 -21.34 14.36 25.73
N ASN A 233 -20.20 13.69 25.70
CA ASN A 233 -19.21 13.86 26.76
C ASN A 233 -18.44 15.14 26.43
N THR A 234 -18.63 16.15 27.27
CA THR A 234 -18.08 17.52 27.12
C THR A 234 -16.59 17.64 27.43
N ASP A 235 -15.84 16.55 27.55
CA ASP A 235 -14.40 16.63 27.81
C ASP A 235 -13.71 15.35 27.33
N GLY A 236 -12.99 15.43 26.22
CA GLY A 236 -12.37 14.27 25.60
C GLY A 236 -12.22 14.45 24.11
N THR A 237 -11.50 15.50 23.71
CA THR A 237 -10.98 15.68 22.36
C THR A 237 -10.11 14.46 22.04
N ILE A 238 -10.68 13.42 21.43
CA ILE A 238 -9.89 12.42 20.71
C ILE A 238 -9.39 13.18 19.48
N SER A 239 -8.26 13.87 19.66
CA SER A 239 -7.51 14.42 18.54
C SER A 239 -7.08 13.20 17.74
N THR A 240 -7.77 12.94 16.62
CA THR A 240 -7.17 12.15 15.54
C THR A 240 -5.81 12.80 15.30
N GLU A 241 -4.74 12.05 15.58
CA GLU A 241 -3.38 12.57 15.48
C GLU A 241 -3.17 13.01 14.05
N SER A 242 -2.99 14.32 13.83
CA SER A 242 -2.76 14.83 12.49
C SER A 242 -1.40 14.33 12.01
N CYS A 243 -1.36 13.54 10.95
CA CYS A 243 -0.10 13.21 10.27
C CYS A 243 0.46 14.49 9.65
N SER A 244 1.61 14.93 10.16
CA SER A 244 2.22 16.20 9.76
C SER A 244 2.62 16.20 8.28
N GLU A 245 3.12 15.07 7.80
CA GLU A 245 3.56 14.83 6.44
C GLU A 245 2.39 14.93 5.46
N LEU A 246 1.24 14.31 5.79
CA LEU A 246 0.04 14.41 4.99
C LEU A 246 -0.52 15.84 4.98
N THR A 247 -0.55 16.49 6.14
CA THR A 247 -1.05 17.86 6.28
C THR A 247 -0.19 18.83 5.47
N GLU A 248 1.12 18.68 5.53
CA GLU A 248 2.07 19.49 4.78
C GLU A 248 1.96 19.24 3.27
N ALA A 249 1.87 17.98 2.85
CA ALA A 249 1.74 17.63 1.44
C ALA A 249 0.42 18.14 0.82
N MET A 250 -0.68 18.12 1.59
CA MET A 250 -1.94 18.76 1.19
C MET A 250 -1.82 20.28 1.11
N ARG A 251 -1.10 20.90 2.06
CA ARG A 251 -0.87 22.35 2.10
C ARG A 251 -0.02 22.84 0.93
N GLN A 252 0.99 22.07 0.54
CA GLN A 252 1.88 22.36 -0.59
C GLN A 252 1.17 22.17 -1.94
N GLY A 253 0.06 21.44 -1.97
CA GLY A 253 -0.67 21.12 -3.20
C GLY A 253 -0.04 19.98 -3.99
N ASP A 254 0.84 19.18 -3.38
CA ASP A 254 1.36 17.96 -4.00
C ASP A 254 0.32 16.83 -3.94
N TRP A 255 -0.57 16.90 -2.96
CA TRP A 255 -1.68 15.98 -2.75
C TRP A 255 -3.02 16.68 -2.95
N PHE A 256 -3.90 16.04 -3.70
CA PHE A 256 -5.24 16.56 -3.99
C PHE A 256 -6.31 15.60 -3.49
N GLN A 257 -7.39 16.16 -2.95
CA GLN A 257 -8.58 15.38 -2.67
C GLN A 257 -9.22 14.98 -4.00
N SER A 258 -9.21 13.68 -4.29
CA SER A 258 -9.83 13.17 -5.51
C SER A 258 -11.35 13.27 -5.42
N GLU A 259 -12.00 13.54 -6.56
CA GLU A 259 -13.45 13.34 -6.67
C GLU A 259 -13.77 11.87 -6.36
N GLU A 260 -14.72 11.62 -5.45
CA GLU A 260 -15.09 10.26 -4.98
C GLU A 260 -15.36 9.30 -6.16
N SER A 261 -15.85 9.84 -7.28
CA SER A 261 -16.16 9.11 -8.52
C SER A 261 -14.94 8.54 -9.23
N SER A 262 -13.78 9.19 -9.13
CA SER A 262 -12.62 8.82 -9.94
C SER A 262 -12.00 7.50 -9.46
N CYS A 263 -12.11 7.21 -8.17
CA CYS A 263 -11.46 6.05 -7.53
C CYS A 263 -12.35 4.80 -7.48
N LEU A 264 -13.60 4.93 -7.91
CA LEU A 264 -14.59 3.86 -7.90
C LEU A 264 -14.83 3.33 -9.32
N PHE A 265 -15.38 2.14 -9.41
CA PHE A 265 -15.91 1.67 -10.69
C PHE A 265 -17.12 2.52 -11.03
N THR A 266 -17.05 3.25 -12.14
CA THR A 266 -18.23 3.91 -12.72
C THR A 266 -19.25 2.82 -12.97
N ALA A 267 -20.35 2.83 -12.21
CA ALA A 267 -21.52 2.05 -12.55
C ALA A 267 -21.86 2.41 -14.00
N ALA A 268 -21.98 1.41 -14.87
CA ALA A 268 -22.38 1.64 -16.25
C ALA A 268 -23.65 2.48 -16.19
N SER A 269 -23.54 3.76 -16.56
CA SER A 269 -24.70 4.63 -16.66
C SER A 269 -25.51 4.01 -17.78
N ASP A 270 -26.59 3.32 -17.42
CA ASP A 270 -27.52 2.74 -18.36
C ASP A 270 -27.89 3.81 -19.39
N LYS A 271 -27.33 3.70 -20.60
CA LYS A 271 -27.77 4.47 -21.77
C LYS A 271 -29.11 3.91 -22.30
N SER A 272 -29.92 3.29 -21.44
CA SER A 272 -31.27 2.87 -21.77
C SER A 272 -32.23 4.04 -21.51
N THR A 273 -32.57 4.67 -22.61
CA THR A 273 -33.77 5.48 -22.87
C THR A 273 -34.93 5.18 -21.91
N GLY A 274 -35.28 6.19 -21.11
CA GLY A 274 -36.63 6.49 -20.61
C GLY A 274 -37.43 5.36 -19.95
N ASN A 275 -37.48 5.34 -18.62
CA ASN A 275 -38.71 5.74 -17.93
C ASN A 275 -38.51 5.93 -16.43
N MET A 276 -39.32 6.87 -15.92
CA MET A 276 -39.44 7.36 -14.56
C MET A 276 -39.66 6.26 -13.50
N MET A 277 -39.15 6.57 -12.30
CA MET A 277 -39.67 6.18 -10.99
C MET A 277 -39.11 4.87 -10.37
N GLN A 278 -37.96 5.00 -9.71
CA GLN A 278 -37.73 4.44 -8.37
C GLN A 278 -36.47 5.05 -7.69
N GLN A 279 -36.73 5.98 -6.76
CA GLN A 279 -35.99 6.15 -5.49
C GLN A 279 -35.95 4.79 -4.76
N THR A 280 -34.94 4.35 -4.01
CA THR A 280 -33.93 5.01 -3.18
C THR A 280 -32.94 3.90 -2.76
N GLN A 281 -31.65 4.23 -2.79
CA GLN A 281 -30.47 3.58 -2.18
C GLN A 281 -29.38 3.41 -3.23
N SER A 282 -28.69 4.53 -3.42
CA SER A 282 -27.37 4.65 -4.03
C SER A 282 -26.37 3.77 -3.27
N ALA A 283 -26.40 2.47 -3.55
CA ALA A 283 -25.37 1.54 -3.14
C ALA A 283 -24.16 1.84 -4.04
N ASN A 284 -23.21 2.60 -3.49
CA ASN A 284 -21.83 2.70 -3.94
C ASN A 284 -21.34 1.28 -4.28
N ARG A 285 -21.41 0.87 -5.55
CA ARG A 285 -21.07 -0.49 -5.98
C ARG A 285 -19.55 -0.61 -5.97
N LYS A 286 -18.99 -0.80 -4.78
CA LYS A 286 -17.63 -1.33 -4.61
C LYS A 286 -17.56 -2.59 -5.48
N GLY A 287 -16.55 -2.67 -6.35
CA GLY A 287 -16.31 -3.89 -7.12
C GLY A 287 -16.22 -5.09 -6.17
N LEU A 288 -16.46 -6.30 -6.67
CA LEU A 288 -16.34 -7.49 -5.83
C LEU A 288 -14.87 -7.64 -5.42
N LEU A 289 -14.54 -7.22 -4.20
CA LEU A 289 -13.19 -7.32 -3.64
C LEU A 289 -12.84 -8.79 -3.47
N ARG A 290 -11.91 -9.28 -4.29
CA ARG A 290 -11.36 -10.62 -4.16
C ARG A 290 -10.15 -10.55 -3.22
N PRO A 291 -10.23 -11.14 -2.01
CA PRO A 291 -9.10 -11.12 -1.09
C PRO A 291 -7.93 -11.91 -1.71
N ILE A 292 -6.76 -11.29 -1.73
CA ILE A 292 -5.50 -11.91 -2.15
C ILE A 292 -4.79 -12.49 -0.93
N LYS A 293 -4.71 -11.70 0.14
CA LYS A 293 -4.02 -12.07 1.38
C LYS A 293 -4.49 -11.23 2.54
N ASP A 294 -4.62 -11.86 3.70
CA ASP A 294 -4.75 -11.19 5.00
C ASP A 294 -3.43 -11.38 5.77
N VAL A 295 -2.90 -10.29 6.30
CA VAL A 295 -1.70 -10.22 7.13
C VAL A 295 -2.13 -9.73 8.49
N ILE A 296 -1.96 -10.57 9.50
CA ILE A 296 -2.26 -10.24 10.89
C ILE A 296 -0.94 -10.27 11.66
N LEU A 297 -0.56 -9.13 12.23
CA LEU A 297 0.65 -8.96 13.02
C LEU A 297 0.25 -8.58 14.45
N PRO A 298 -0.08 -9.58 15.30
CA PRO A 298 -0.47 -9.34 16.69
C PRO A 298 0.60 -8.59 17.49
N SER A 299 1.87 -8.75 17.12
CA SER A 299 3.01 -8.11 17.79
C SER A 299 3.08 -6.59 17.62
N CYS A 300 2.47 -6.04 16.56
CA CYS A 300 2.46 -4.59 16.31
C CYS A 300 1.05 -4.03 16.10
N GLY A 301 0.00 -4.84 16.32
CA GLY A 301 -1.40 -4.42 16.18
C GLY A 301 -1.83 -4.10 14.76
N MET A 302 -0.99 -4.42 13.78
CA MET A 302 -1.33 -4.17 12.38
C MET A 302 -2.05 -5.37 11.80
N ARG A 303 -3.23 -5.14 11.26
CA ARG A 303 -3.86 -6.01 10.27
C ARG A 303 -3.84 -5.31 8.92
N MET A 304 -3.36 -6.02 7.91
CA MET A 304 -3.36 -5.56 6.53
C MET A 304 -4.06 -6.59 5.63
N MET A 305 -5.11 -6.17 4.95
CA MET A 305 -5.79 -6.99 3.95
C MET A 305 -5.48 -6.47 2.55
N MET A 306 -4.93 -7.34 1.71
CA MET A 306 -4.72 -7.09 0.29
C MET A 306 -5.85 -7.75 -0.50
N GLY A 307 -6.48 -6.98 -1.37
CA GLY A 307 -7.49 -7.47 -2.30
C GLY A 307 -7.37 -6.86 -3.69
N MET A 308 -8.10 -7.45 -4.63
CA MET A 308 -8.20 -7.00 -6.01
C MET A 308 -9.67 -6.89 -6.41
N GLU A 309 -10.06 -5.73 -6.92
CA GLU A 309 -11.35 -5.47 -7.51
C GLU A 309 -11.20 -5.43 -9.03
N VAL A 310 -12.13 -6.06 -9.74
CA VAL A 310 -12.21 -6.04 -11.21
C VAL A 310 -13.62 -5.61 -11.58
N ASN A 311 -13.75 -4.82 -12.65
CA ASN A 311 -15.06 -4.44 -13.16
C ASN A 311 -15.83 -5.69 -13.64
N PRO A 312 -16.97 -6.06 -13.00
CA PRO A 312 -17.69 -7.28 -13.36
C PRO A 312 -18.41 -7.19 -14.71
N PHE A 313 -18.72 -5.99 -15.21
CA PHE A 313 -19.56 -5.79 -16.39
C PHE A 313 -18.82 -5.96 -17.72
N GLU A 314 -17.51 -6.15 -17.69
CA GLU A 314 -16.70 -6.33 -18.90
C GLU A 314 -16.13 -7.74 -19.04
N ASP A 315 -16.43 -8.60 -18.05
CA ASP A 315 -15.80 -9.90 -17.89
C ASP A 315 -16.78 -11.03 -18.23
N GLU A 316 -17.62 -10.86 -19.27
CA GLU A 316 -18.42 -11.97 -19.83
C GLU A 316 -17.54 -13.15 -20.30
N THR A 317 -16.23 -12.92 -20.48
CA THR A 317 -15.23 -13.95 -20.81
C THR A 317 -14.54 -14.60 -19.61
N TYR A 318 -14.81 -14.15 -18.37
CA TYR A 318 -14.28 -14.72 -17.12
C TYR A 318 -15.26 -15.72 -16.48
N GLN A 319 -15.92 -16.56 -17.28
CA GLN A 319 -16.55 -17.77 -16.74
C GLN A 319 -15.45 -18.76 -16.31
N PHE A 320 -15.20 -18.80 -15.01
CA PHE A 320 -14.38 -19.81 -14.35
C PHE A 320 -15.01 -21.19 -14.57
N GLY A 321 -14.37 -22.02 -15.40
CA GLY A 321 -14.43 -23.47 -15.29
C GLY A 321 -15.72 -24.18 -15.69
N GLN A 322 -16.04 -24.20 -16.98
CA GLN A 322 -16.50 -25.45 -17.60
C GLN A 322 -15.51 -25.84 -18.72
N PRO A 323 -15.08 -27.11 -18.81
CA PRO A 323 -14.28 -27.55 -19.94
C PRO A 323 -15.18 -27.52 -21.19
N MET A 324 -15.08 -26.46 -21.98
CA MET A 324 -15.62 -26.48 -23.32
C MET A 324 -14.80 -27.44 -24.18
N VAL A 325 -15.31 -28.66 -24.31
CA VAL A 325 -14.87 -29.61 -25.33
C VAL A 325 -15.22 -29.00 -26.68
N LYS A 326 -14.20 -28.54 -27.40
CA LYS A 326 -14.33 -28.14 -28.79
C LYS A 326 -14.64 -29.41 -29.60
N LYS A 327 -15.90 -29.56 -30.04
CA LYS A 327 -16.25 -30.55 -31.07
C LYS A 327 -15.35 -30.29 -32.28
N ARG A 328 -14.46 -31.25 -32.58
CA ARG A 328 -13.84 -31.37 -33.90
C ARG A 328 -14.98 -31.65 -34.89
N SER A 329 -15.14 -30.80 -35.89
CA SER A 329 -15.67 -31.19 -37.18
C SER A 329 -14.54 -31.05 -38.20
N ALA A 330 -14.48 -32.07 -39.05
CA ALA A 330 -13.35 -32.47 -39.87
C ALA A 330 -13.10 -31.58 -41.10
N GLU A 331 -11.86 -31.71 -41.61
CA GLU A 331 -11.45 -31.68 -43.03
C GLU A 331 -11.77 -30.42 -43.84
N THR A 332 -10.79 -29.76 -44.46
CA THR A 332 -10.11 -30.26 -45.66
C THR A 332 -8.72 -29.63 -45.85
N LEU A 333 -7.86 -30.34 -46.59
CA LEU A 333 -6.38 -30.33 -46.67
C LEU A 333 -5.76 -29.21 -47.56
N PRO A 334 -4.56 -29.37 -48.17
CA PRO A 334 -3.27 -28.91 -47.65
C PRO A 334 -2.56 -27.95 -48.64
N CYS A 335 -1.58 -27.17 -48.19
CA CYS A 335 -0.61 -26.58 -49.12
C CYS A 335 0.82 -26.80 -48.66
N ARG A 336 1.54 -27.47 -49.56
CA ARG A 336 2.91 -27.98 -49.47
C ARG A 336 3.95 -26.91 -49.15
N LEU A 337 4.99 -27.39 -48.48
CA LEU A 337 6.38 -26.94 -48.55
C LEU A 337 6.81 -26.50 -49.96
N ARG A 338 7.53 -25.38 -50.03
CA ARG A 338 8.79 -25.34 -50.79
C ARG A 338 9.75 -24.31 -50.19
N THR A 339 10.92 -24.83 -49.86
CA THR A 339 12.22 -24.17 -49.73
C THR A 339 12.52 -23.27 -50.92
N GLU A 340 13.18 -22.13 -50.65
CA GLU A 340 14.56 -21.86 -51.09
C GLU A 340 15.32 -21.18 -49.94
#